data_AF-A0A8J6XHU7-F1
#
_entry.id   AF-A0A8J6XHU7-F1
#
_cell.length_a   1.000
_cell.length_b   1.000
_cell.length_c   1.000
_cell.angle_alpha   90.00
_cell.angle_beta   90.00
_cell.angle_gamma   90.00
#
_symmetry.space_group_name_H-M   'P 1'
#
loop_
_entity.id
_entity.type
_entity.pdbx_description
1 polymer ?
#
loop_
_entity_poly.entity_id
_entity_poly.type
_entity_poly.pdbx_seq_one_letter_code
_entity_poly.pdbx_strand_id
1 'polypeptide(L)'
;MSNDPKHLHNLSEWVLFTDASTQPLTVKSFLSKVRTADRPFIRIYVYPRKKYRYCVECDLLEGLKVGNNIGFTELGITKVEQIMTCFPHKTQVLFRAGNCYVYARYLNLEDAICVANSLAALAEVGGMWDSRDNIPGYR
;
A
#
# COMPACT_ATOMS: atom_id res chain seq x y z
N MET A 1 -0.79 -26.68 -19.20
CA MET A 1 -1.01 -26.46 -17.75
C MET A 1 -1.44 -25.02 -17.57
N SER A 2 -2.71 -24.81 -17.21
CA SER A 2 -3.28 -23.49 -16.95
C SER A 2 -2.74 -22.98 -15.61
N ASN A 3 -1.94 -21.92 -15.62
CA ASN A 3 -1.61 -21.13 -14.42
C ASN A 3 -2.78 -20.18 -14.13
N ASP A 4 -4.02 -20.70 -13.98
CA ASP A 4 -5.17 -19.84 -13.75
C ASP A 4 -5.09 -19.30 -12.31
N PRO A 5 -4.83 -17.99 -12.09
CA PRO A 5 -4.71 -17.40 -10.77
C PRO A 5 -6.09 -17.15 -10.14
N LYS A 6 -7.15 -17.78 -10.65
CA LYS A 6 -8.56 -17.49 -10.37
C LYS A 6 -9.00 -17.76 -8.91
N HIS A 7 -8.08 -18.24 -8.07
CA HIS A 7 -8.27 -18.35 -6.62
C HIS A 7 -7.18 -17.63 -5.80
N LEU A 8 -6.52 -16.60 -6.34
CA LEU A 8 -5.68 -15.69 -5.54
C LEU A 8 -6.57 -14.79 -4.67
N HIS A 9 -7.05 -15.38 -3.57
CA HIS A 9 -7.82 -14.84 -2.46
C HIS A 9 -8.11 -13.33 -2.48
N ASN A 10 -9.33 -12.98 -2.93
CA ASN A 10 -10.04 -11.71 -2.74
C ASN A 10 -9.14 -10.47 -2.56
N LEU A 11 -8.45 -10.05 -3.62
CA LEU A 11 -7.79 -8.74 -3.61
C LEU A 11 -8.84 -7.63 -3.59
N SER A 12 -8.73 -6.73 -2.61
CA SER A 12 -9.54 -5.51 -2.57
C SER A 12 -9.38 -4.74 -3.87
N GLU A 13 -10.45 -4.08 -4.35
CA GLU A 13 -10.41 -3.24 -5.55
C GLU A 13 -9.48 -2.01 -5.42
N TRP A 14 -8.96 -1.78 -4.21
CA TRP A 14 -7.99 -0.75 -3.83
C TRP A 14 -6.54 -1.27 -3.82
N VAL A 15 -6.30 -2.51 -4.25
CA VAL A 15 -4.96 -3.08 -4.40
C VAL A 15 -4.65 -3.31 -5.87
N LEU A 16 -3.54 -2.73 -6.34
CA LEU A 16 -3.05 -2.97 -7.70
C LEU A 16 -2.01 -4.09 -7.72
N PHE A 17 -2.24 -5.12 -8.51
CA PHE A 17 -1.22 -6.14 -8.79
C PHE A 17 -0.43 -5.77 -10.04
N THR A 18 0.90 -5.86 -9.97
CA THR A 18 1.81 -5.47 -11.06
C THR A 18 3.02 -6.39 -11.16
N ASP A 19 3.59 -6.46 -12.35
CA ASP A 19 4.83 -7.16 -12.67
C ASP A 19 5.61 -6.40 -13.76
N ALA A 20 6.71 -7.00 -14.24
CA ALA A 20 7.56 -6.40 -15.27
C ALA A 20 6.87 -6.15 -16.63
N SER A 21 5.71 -6.78 -16.88
CA SER A 21 4.92 -6.63 -18.10
C SER A 21 3.82 -5.58 -17.99
N THR A 22 3.57 -5.07 -16.77
CA THR A 22 2.50 -4.11 -16.52
C THR A 22 2.75 -2.80 -17.24
N GLN A 23 1.77 -2.37 -18.03
CA GLN A 23 1.87 -1.12 -18.79
C GLN A 23 1.78 0.11 -17.87
N PRO A 24 2.58 1.17 -18.12
CA PRO A 24 2.51 2.41 -17.34
C PRO A 24 1.10 3.03 -17.29
N LEU A 25 0.32 2.86 -18.36
CA LEU A 25 -1.05 3.39 -18.45
C LEU A 25 -2.00 2.72 -17.44
N THR A 26 -1.79 1.45 -17.12
CA THR A 26 -2.56 0.72 -16.10
C THR A 26 -2.33 1.33 -14.71
N VAL A 27 -1.06 1.60 -14.37
CA VAL A 27 -0.70 2.24 -13.09
C VAL A 27 -1.30 3.64 -13.02
N LYS A 28 -1.18 4.44 -14.09
CA LYS A 28 -1.75 5.80 -14.15
C LYS A 28 -3.27 5.81 -13.98
N SER A 29 -3.96 4.89 -14.63
CA SER A 29 -5.43 4.78 -14.55
C SER A 29 -5.87 4.40 -13.14
N PHE A 30 -5.16 3.45 -12.51
CA PHE A 30 -5.41 3.07 -11.12
C PHE A 30 -5.13 4.22 -10.14
N LEU A 31 -4.03 4.95 -10.32
CA LEU A 31 -3.72 6.15 -9.54
C LEU A 31 -4.83 7.19 -9.63
N SER A 32 -5.39 7.42 -10.82
CA SER A 32 -6.54 8.32 -10.98
C SER A 32 -7.78 7.83 -10.21
N LYS A 33 -8.03 6.52 -10.19
CA LYS A 33 -9.13 5.91 -9.43
C LYS A 33 -8.97 6.15 -7.93
N VAL A 34 -7.80 5.82 -7.36
CA VAL A 34 -7.56 5.95 -5.90
C VAL A 34 -7.62 7.40 -5.45
N ARG A 35 -7.10 8.34 -6.24
CA ARG A 35 -7.21 9.80 -5.96
C ARG A 35 -8.64 10.30 -5.94
N THR A 36 -9.46 9.83 -6.88
CA THR A 36 -10.88 10.25 -6.96
C THR A 36 -11.67 9.70 -5.77
N ALA A 37 -11.29 8.52 -5.28
CA ALA A 37 -11.91 7.87 -4.14
C ALA A 37 -11.35 8.29 -2.77
N ASP A 38 -10.35 9.20 -2.74
CA ASP A 38 -9.63 9.59 -1.53
C ASP A 38 -9.14 8.34 -0.74
N ARG A 39 -8.44 7.43 -1.43
CA ARG A 39 -7.92 6.17 -0.87
C ARG A 39 -6.39 6.10 -0.98
N PRO A 40 -5.68 5.44 -0.05
CA PRO A 40 -4.25 5.18 -0.22
C PRO A 40 -3.99 4.34 -1.47
N PHE A 41 -2.86 4.57 -2.12
CA PHE A 41 -2.36 3.70 -3.16
C PHE A 41 -1.72 2.46 -2.51
N ILE A 42 -2.23 1.28 -2.82
CA ILE A 42 -1.66 0.01 -2.37
C ILE A 42 -1.32 -0.83 -3.59
N ARG A 43 -0.10 -1.35 -3.65
CA ARG A 43 0.40 -2.14 -4.77
C ARG A 43 1.12 -3.40 -4.31
N ILE A 44 0.85 -4.51 -4.98
CA ILE A 44 1.71 -5.69 -4.97
C ILE A 44 2.53 -5.68 -6.27
N TYR A 45 3.86 -5.56 -6.17
CA TYR A 45 4.78 -5.64 -7.30
C TYR A 45 5.62 -6.93 -7.24
N VAL A 46 5.66 -7.68 -8.35
CA VAL A 46 6.43 -8.92 -8.47
C VAL A 46 7.78 -8.68 -9.12
N TYR A 47 8.86 -8.91 -8.36
CA TYR A 47 10.22 -8.90 -8.88
C TYR A 47 10.54 -10.21 -9.63
N PRO A 48 11.13 -10.16 -10.84
CA PRO A 48 11.41 -11.36 -11.63
C PRO A 48 12.40 -12.36 -11.01
N ARG A 49 13.38 -11.89 -10.22
CA ARG A 49 14.50 -12.72 -9.74
C ARG A 49 15.06 -12.27 -8.39
N LYS A 50 14.39 -12.58 -7.27
CA LYS A 50 14.93 -12.40 -5.90
C LYS A 50 14.32 -13.39 -4.91
N LYS A 51 15.09 -13.82 -3.91
CA LYS A 51 14.55 -14.29 -2.62
C LYS A 51 13.77 -13.09 -2.07
N TYR A 52 12.48 -13.24 -1.76
CA TYR A 52 11.50 -12.16 -1.51
C TYR A 52 11.05 -11.41 -2.77
N ARG A 53 10.21 -12.07 -3.58
CA ARG A 53 9.80 -11.56 -4.90
C ARG A 53 8.55 -10.70 -4.89
N TYR A 54 7.78 -10.69 -3.81
CA TYR A 54 6.53 -9.92 -3.73
C TYR A 54 6.75 -8.68 -2.86
N CYS A 55 6.56 -7.51 -3.43
CA CYS A 55 6.67 -6.23 -2.74
C CYS A 55 5.29 -5.67 -2.51
N VAL A 56 4.91 -5.43 -1.25
CA VAL A 56 3.74 -4.63 -0.95
C VAL A 56 4.21 -3.21 -0.69
N GLU A 57 3.62 -2.26 -1.40
CA GLU A 57 3.84 -0.83 -1.23
C GLU A 57 2.53 -0.17 -0.82
N CYS A 58 2.62 0.81 0.06
CA CYS A 58 1.51 1.67 0.49
C CYS A 58 1.99 3.13 0.45
N ASP A 59 1.32 3.95 -0.34
CA ASP A 59 1.61 5.37 -0.50
C ASP A 59 0.34 6.21 -0.30
N LEU A 60 0.45 7.22 0.58
CA LEU A 60 -0.61 8.17 0.85
C LEU A 60 -0.66 9.36 -0.09
N LEU A 61 0.49 9.83 -0.56
CA LEU A 61 0.57 11.04 -1.38
C LEU A 61 -0.04 10.83 -2.76
N GLU A 62 0.01 9.59 -3.23
CA GLU A 62 -0.47 9.20 -4.55
C GLU A 62 -2.00 9.06 -4.64
N GLY A 63 -2.73 9.04 -3.53
CA GLY A 63 -4.15 8.65 -3.50
C GLY A 63 -5.10 9.50 -2.64
N LEU A 64 -4.60 10.44 -1.84
CA LEU A 64 -5.43 11.44 -1.15
C LEU A 64 -5.26 12.80 -1.84
N LYS A 65 -6.35 13.57 -2.02
CA LYS A 65 -6.32 14.88 -2.69
C LYS A 65 -5.06 15.68 -2.32
N VAL A 66 -4.21 15.89 -3.33
CA VAL A 66 -2.91 16.57 -3.31
C VAL A 66 -2.97 18.01 -2.74
N GLY A 67 -4.16 18.53 -2.44
CA GLY A 67 -4.37 19.84 -1.80
C GLY A 67 -4.79 19.82 -0.33
N ASN A 68 -5.15 18.68 0.27
CA ASN A 68 -5.73 18.64 1.62
C ASN A 68 -4.74 18.32 2.74
N ASN A 69 -3.45 18.14 2.43
CA ASN A 69 -2.42 18.01 3.47
C ASN A 69 -2.75 16.89 4.49
N ILE A 70 -3.23 15.74 4.03
CA ILE A 70 -3.67 14.62 4.89
C ILE A 70 -2.55 13.56 4.99
N GLY A 71 -2.19 13.17 6.21
CA GLY A 71 -1.23 12.12 6.51
C GLY A 71 -1.83 11.04 7.43
N PHE A 72 -1.06 9.98 7.71
CA PHE A 72 -1.41 9.07 8.81
C PHE A 72 -1.24 9.80 10.15
N THR A 73 -2.16 9.56 11.09
CA THR A 73 -1.88 9.79 12.52
C THR A 73 -0.72 8.93 12.98
N GLU A 74 -0.05 9.25 14.08
CA GLU A 74 1.00 8.37 14.66
C GLU A 74 0.46 6.96 14.95
N LEU A 75 -0.79 6.87 15.43
CA LEU A 75 -1.51 5.62 15.60
C LEU A 75 -1.69 4.88 14.26
N GLY A 76 -2.00 5.62 13.21
CA GLY A 76 -2.17 5.07 11.87
C GLY A 76 -0.88 4.51 11.30
N ILE A 77 0.24 5.22 11.46
CA ILE A 77 1.57 4.74 11.09
C ILE A 77 1.90 3.44 11.84
N THR A 78 1.66 3.41 13.15
CA THR A 78 1.91 2.22 13.99
C THR A 78 1.09 1.01 13.52
N LYS A 79 -0.17 1.21 13.14
CA LYS A 79 -1.01 0.12 12.60
C LYS A 79 -0.51 -0.39 11.25
N VAL A 80 -0.06 0.51 10.36
CA VAL A 80 0.56 0.11 9.08
C VAL A 80 1.84 -0.70 9.33
N GLU A 81 2.69 -0.26 10.26
CA GLU A 81 3.89 -0.99 10.68
C GLU A 81 3.56 -2.40 11.16
N GLN A 82 2.56 -2.54 12.03
CA GLN A 82 2.10 -3.84 12.55
C GLN A 82 1.60 -4.77 11.43
N ILE A 83 0.81 -4.24 10.49
CA ILE A 83 0.31 -5.01 9.35
C ILE A 83 1.46 -5.44 8.43
N MET A 84 2.39 -4.55 8.12
CA MET A 84 3.51 -4.88 7.21
C MET A 84 4.48 -5.90 7.81
N THR A 85 4.55 -6.00 9.15
CA THR A 85 5.49 -6.87 9.86
C THR A 85 4.90 -8.18 10.36
N CYS A 86 3.60 -8.44 10.13
CA CYS A 86 2.92 -9.62 10.67
C CYS A 86 3.35 -10.95 10.03
N PHE A 87 4.04 -10.90 8.87
CA PHE A 87 4.59 -12.08 8.19
C PHE A 87 6.12 -11.97 7.99
N PRO A 88 6.85 -13.09 7.80
CA PRO A 88 8.27 -13.08 7.50
C PRO A 88 8.62 -12.25 6.26
N HIS A 89 9.45 -11.22 6.44
CA HIS A 89 9.82 -10.26 5.39
C HIS A 89 11.32 -9.91 5.47
N LYS A 90 11.92 -9.40 4.37
CA LYS A 90 13.37 -9.05 4.32
C LYS A 90 13.65 -7.56 4.22
N THR A 91 12.65 -6.71 4.17
CA THR A 91 12.86 -5.27 4.05
C THR A 91 11.63 -4.57 4.54
N GLN A 92 11.84 -3.50 5.30
CA GLN A 92 10.82 -2.57 5.71
C GLN A 92 11.48 -1.19 5.67
N VAL A 93 10.95 -0.26 4.88
CA VAL A 93 11.35 1.16 4.95
C VAL A 93 10.10 1.98 5.16
N LEU A 94 10.20 2.92 6.08
CA LEU A 94 9.11 3.78 6.52
C LEU A 94 9.70 5.17 6.77
N PHE A 95 9.30 6.18 5.99
CA PHE A 95 9.74 7.55 6.22
C PHE A 95 8.69 8.30 7.05
N ARG A 96 9.14 8.95 8.13
CA ARG A 96 8.32 9.79 9.03
C ARG A 96 8.69 11.26 8.86
N ALA A 97 7.79 12.02 8.22
CA ALA A 97 7.67 13.48 8.23
C ALA A 97 6.34 13.86 7.55
N GLY A 98 5.20 13.41 8.10
CA GLY A 98 3.86 13.65 7.54
C GLY A 98 3.55 12.99 6.18
N ASN A 99 4.55 12.35 5.55
CA ASN A 99 4.49 11.63 4.28
C ASN A 99 4.92 10.19 4.51
N CYS A 100 4.02 9.23 4.32
CA CYS A 100 4.29 7.82 4.57
C CYS A 100 4.31 7.05 3.24
N TYR A 101 5.52 6.69 2.80
CA TYR A 101 5.73 5.63 1.82
C TYR A 101 6.29 4.43 2.58
N VAL A 102 5.56 3.32 2.55
CA VAL A 102 5.95 2.10 3.24
C VAL A 102 6.01 0.97 2.24
N TYR A 103 7.09 0.17 2.30
CA TYR A 103 7.14 -1.07 1.54
C TYR A 103 7.72 -2.22 2.33
N ALA A 104 7.22 -3.42 2.06
CA ALA A 104 7.71 -4.67 2.62
C ALA A 104 7.84 -5.75 1.54
N ARG A 105 8.84 -6.63 1.70
CA ARG A 105 9.13 -7.72 0.74
C ARG A 105 8.88 -9.08 1.36
N TYR A 106 8.02 -9.88 0.74
CA TYR A 106 7.55 -11.19 1.22
C TYR A 106 8.05 -12.34 0.35
N LEU A 107 8.16 -13.52 0.97
CA LEU A 107 8.56 -14.77 0.30
C LEU A 107 7.45 -15.28 -0.62
N ASN A 108 6.21 -15.24 -0.13
CA ASN A 108 5.06 -15.89 -0.74
C ASN A 108 4.00 -14.87 -1.15
N LEU A 109 3.18 -15.24 -2.14
CA LEU A 109 2.14 -14.36 -2.67
C LEU A 109 0.99 -14.21 -1.68
N GLU A 110 0.64 -15.29 -0.98
CA GLU A 110 -0.45 -15.32 0.00
C GLU A 110 -0.23 -14.29 1.12
N ASP A 111 0.98 -14.26 1.71
CA ASP A 111 1.34 -13.26 2.72
C ASP A 111 1.21 -11.83 2.18
N ALA A 112 1.69 -11.58 0.96
CA ALA A 112 1.60 -10.26 0.32
C ALA A 112 0.14 -9.84 0.07
N ILE A 113 -0.73 -10.77 -0.33
CA ILE A 113 -2.17 -10.55 -0.50
C ILE A 113 -2.83 -10.25 0.85
N CYS A 114 -2.55 -11.04 1.90
CA CYS A 114 -3.08 -10.83 3.24
C CYS A 114 -2.71 -9.45 3.79
N VAL A 115 -1.46 -9.04 3.62
CA VAL A 115 -0.99 -7.70 4.03
C VAL A 115 -1.69 -6.61 3.23
N ALA A 116 -1.72 -6.71 1.89
CA ALA A 116 -2.33 -5.68 1.04
C ALA A 116 -3.82 -5.49 1.33
N ASN A 117 -4.56 -6.58 1.54
CA ASN A 117 -5.97 -6.54 1.91
C ASN A 117 -6.18 -5.92 3.30
N SER A 118 -5.31 -6.25 4.26
CA SER A 118 -5.36 -5.67 5.61
C SER A 118 -5.12 -4.16 5.57
N LEU A 119 -4.21 -3.68 4.73
CA LEU A 119 -3.98 -2.25 4.51
C LEU A 119 -5.17 -1.56 3.86
N ALA A 120 -5.80 -2.22 2.88
CA ALA A 120 -6.99 -1.69 2.22
C ALA A 120 -8.18 -1.56 3.18
N ALA A 121 -8.38 -2.56 4.05
CA ALA A 121 -9.40 -2.52 5.10
C ALA A 121 -9.09 -1.47 6.18
N LEU A 122 -7.81 -1.29 6.54
CA LEU A 122 -7.38 -0.25 7.48
C LEU A 122 -7.79 1.15 7.01
N ALA A 123 -7.77 1.40 5.69
CA ALA A 123 -8.19 2.67 5.12
C ALA A 123 -9.69 2.98 5.27
N GLU A 124 -10.51 1.99 5.67
CA GLU A 124 -11.95 2.14 5.92
C GLU A 124 -12.27 2.49 7.37
N VAL A 125 -11.28 2.39 8.27
CA VAL A 125 -11.47 2.67 9.70
C VAL A 125 -11.26 4.17 9.94
N GLY A 126 -12.26 4.84 10.53
CA GLY A 126 -12.18 6.25 10.92
C GLY A 126 -11.03 6.53 11.92
N GLY A 127 -10.52 7.77 11.93
CA GLY A 127 -9.45 8.20 12.85
C GLY A 127 -8.03 7.76 12.47
N MET A 128 -7.86 7.17 11.28
CA MET A 128 -6.56 6.79 10.71
C MET A 128 -5.80 7.96 10.09
N TRP A 129 -6.53 9.00 9.73
CA TRP A 129 -6.08 10.14 8.94
C TRP A 129 -6.09 11.39 9.79
N ASP A 130 -5.07 12.23 9.66
CA ASP A 130 -5.04 13.56 10.26
C ASP A 130 -4.81 14.63 9.20
N SER A 131 -5.40 15.80 9.41
CA SER A 131 -5.00 17.02 8.71
C SER A 131 -3.63 17.47 9.27
N ARG A 132 -2.69 17.87 8.41
CA ARG A 132 -1.35 18.33 8.84
C ARG A 132 -1.37 19.51 9.82
N ASP A 133 -2.48 20.24 9.96
CA ASP A 133 -2.63 21.26 11.03
C ASP A 133 -2.43 20.68 12.45
N ASN A 134 -2.60 19.36 12.60
CA ASN A 134 -2.40 18.63 13.86
C ASN A 134 -1.11 17.82 13.90
N ILE A 135 -0.29 17.83 12.83
CA ILE A 135 0.96 17.05 12.75
C ILE A 135 2.15 17.97 13.10
N PRO A 136 2.81 17.79 14.27
CA PRO A 136 3.90 18.66 14.67
C PRO A 136 5.08 18.63 13.67
N GLY A 137 5.54 19.80 13.23
CA GLY A 137 6.72 19.94 12.38
C GLY A 137 6.47 20.04 10.87
N TYR A 138 5.20 20.08 10.44
CA TYR A 138 4.84 20.31 9.03
C TYR A 138 4.59 21.82 8.79
N ARG A 139 5.67 22.57 8.50
CA ARG A 139 5.62 23.96 8.00
C ARG A 139 6.43 24.08 6.72
#